data_AF-A0A3B8V3X0-F1
#
_entry.id   AF-A0A3B8V3X0-F1
#
_cell.length_a   1.000
_cell.length_b   1.000
_cell.length_c   1.000
_cell.angle_alpha   90.00
_cell.angle_beta   90.00
_cell.angle_gamma   90.00
#
_symmetry.space_group_name_H-M   'P 1'
#
loop_
_entity.id
_entity.type
_entity.pdbx_description
1 polymer ?
#
loop_
_entity_poly.entity_id
_entity_poly.type
_entity_poly.pdbx_seq_one_letter_code
_entity_poly.pdbx_strand_id
1 'polypeptide(L)'
;MKNTKQRAAALILGAGFALSGLTTATYFGTRSALLANAMDTATAVTYPFSTGKKAFKNAATFTAPSEKGTGSGAWAFAQVSFDSATADMTNAKYVGVQMSLSGAPGLTVGFLQGGNRWSIPQSGESKVYFQKEDGTITELKIQYGAIAFTANLSGTLFIPTDILSSQFGGTIDFTKISAFFMTANTLYNYNYSVTVGEIGMYAGEPDTTAMTKLVDLSGGERAKSKYYVADGMSLTMPSDVPVAAPEFASYPLRTGDDAYKNVAVWGGFLVRGIPCGAILLRGSSRASV
;
A
#
# COMPACT_ATOMS: atom_id res chain seq x y z
N MET A 1 -34.95 -24.83 -42.38
CA MET A 1 -34.72 -26.11 -43.08
C MET A 1 -33.23 -26.28 -43.28
N LYS A 2 -32.71 -27.42 -42.84
CA LYS A 2 -31.28 -27.80 -42.85
C LYS A 2 -30.79 -27.99 -44.28
N ASN A 3 -29.57 -27.56 -44.59
CA ASN A 3 -28.82 -28.13 -45.70
C ASN A 3 -27.48 -28.65 -45.20
N THR A 4 -27.23 -29.91 -45.55
CA THR A 4 -26.30 -30.82 -44.90
C THR A 4 -25.42 -31.40 -45.99
N LYS A 5 -24.09 -31.26 -45.84
CA LYS A 5 -23.03 -32.19 -46.30
C LYS A 5 -22.88 -32.35 -47.83
N GLN A 6 -21.73 -32.70 -48.43
CA GLN A 6 -20.31 -32.91 -48.09
C GLN A 6 -19.63 -33.30 -49.44
N ARG A 7 -18.28 -33.43 -49.40
CA ARG A 7 -17.36 -34.15 -50.33
C ARG A 7 -16.64 -33.20 -51.32
N ALA A 8 -15.35 -33.34 -51.61
CA ALA A 8 -14.43 -34.47 -51.52
C ALA A 8 -12.95 -34.02 -51.39
N ALA A 9 -12.09 -34.98 -51.05
CA ALA A 9 -10.64 -34.87 -50.84
C ALA A 9 -9.80 -35.31 -52.06
N ALA A 10 -8.50 -35.00 -52.07
CA ALA A 10 -7.42 -35.73 -52.75
C ALA A 10 -6.06 -35.31 -52.10
N LEU A 11 -5.28 -36.20 -51.45
CA LEU A 11 -4.27 -37.16 -51.97
C LEU A 11 -2.99 -36.43 -52.47
N ILE A 12 -1.76 -36.68 -52.00
CA ILE A 12 -0.86 -37.82 -52.31
C ILE A 12 0.46 -37.77 -51.48
N LEU A 13 0.87 -38.97 -51.01
CA LEU A 13 2.18 -39.62 -50.73
C LEU A 13 3.51 -38.86 -50.50
N GLY A 14 4.31 -39.42 -49.57
CA GLY A 14 5.65 -39.95 -49.92
C GLY A 14 6.77 -39.93 -48.86
N ALA A 15 7.07 -41.10 -48.26
CA ALA A 15 8.33 -41.65 -47.68
C ALA A 15 9.37 -40.71 -47.00
N GLY A 16 10.01 -40.99 -45.86
CA GLY A 16 10.24 -42.17 -45.01
C GLY A 16 11.58 -41.93 -44.27
N PHE A 17 11.72 -42.29 -43.00
CA PHE A 17 12.96 -42.69 -42.27
C PHE A 17 12.70 -42.69 -40.75
N ALA A 18 13.48 -43.52 -40.04
CA ALA A 18 13.10 -44.25 -38.84
C ALA A 18 13.33 -43.54 -37.49
N LEU A 19 12.41 -43.84 -36.56
CA LEU A 19 12.58 -44.22 -35.15
C LEU A 19 13.66 -43.50 -34.29
N SER A 20 13.22 -42.67 -33.33
CA SER A 20 13.52 -42.85 -31.89
C SER A 20 12.86 -41.77 -31.02
N GLY A 21 12.30 -42.18 -29.87
CA GLY A 21 12.17 -41.34 -28.67
C GLY A 21 10.86 -40.58 -28.46
N LEU A 22 9.94 -41.18 -27.68
CA LEU A 22 9.25 -40.59 -26.52
C LEU A 22 9.05 -39.04 -26.55
N THR A 23 7.85 -38.48 -26.66
CA THR A 23 6.80 -38.49 -25.64
C THR A 23 5.57 -37.76 -26.17
N THR A 24 4.41 -38.21 -25.70
CA THR A 24 3.05 -37.79 -26.07
C THR A 24 2.81 -36.30 -25.76
N ALA A 25 2.84 -35.45 -26.78
CA ALA A 25 2.20 -34.13 -26.74
C ALA A 25 0.98 -34.15 -27.65
N THR A 26 -0.12 -34.71 -27.16
CA THR A 26 -1.43 -34.58 -27.81
C THR A 26 -1.90 -33.14 -27.70
N TYR A 27 -1.61 -32.40 -28.77
CA TYR A 27 -2.42 -31.37 -29.40
C TYR A 27 -3.87 -31.31 -28.87
N PHE A 28 -4.16 -30.35 -28.01
CA PHE A 28 -5.50 -29.84 -27.81
C PHE A 28 -5.51 -28.34 -28.09
N GLY A 29 -6.16 -27.98 -29.19
CA GLY A 29 -7.06 -26.85 -29.25
C GLY A 29 -6.43 -25.47 -29.18
N THR A 30 -6.33 -24.85 -30.35
CA THR A 30 -6.44 -23.40 -30.53
C THR A 30 -7.60 -22.82 -29.72
N ARG A 31 -7.30 -22.30 -28.53
CA ARG A 31 -8.03 -21.20 -27.89
C ARG A 31 -7.10 -20.01 -27.79
N SER A 32 -6.91 -19.33 -28.92
CA SER A 32 -6.49 -17.93 -28.90
C SER A 32 -7.65 -17.10 -28.38
N ALA A 33 -7.70 -16.94 -27.07
CA ALA A 33 -8.35 -15.83 -26.39
C ALA A 33 -7.39 -15.39 -25.30
N LEU A 34 -6.90 -14.15 -25.39
CA LEU A 34 -6.04 -13.49 -24.41
C LEU A 34 -6.53 -13.80 -22.98
N LEU A 35 -5.83 -14.67 -22.28
CA LEU A 35 -5.75 -14.58 -20.83
C LEU A 35 -4.66 -13.55 -20.58
N ALA A 36 -5.03 -12.42 -19.97
CA ALA A 36 -4.05 -11.61 -19.26
C ALA A 36 -3.25 -12.58 -18.37
N ASN A 37 -1.91 -12.59 -18.52
CA ASN A 37 -1.08 -13.51 -17.75
C ASN A 37 -1.31 -13.21 -16.27
N ALA A 38 -2.07 -14.08 -15.59
CA ALA A 38 -2.28 -14.06 -14.16
C ALA A 38 -0.93 -14.01 -13.45
N MET A 39 -0.86 -13.31 -12.33
CA MET A 39 0.36 -13.26 -11.52
C MET A 39 0.80 -14.68 -11.16
N ASP A 40 2.10 -14.95 -11.24
CA ASP A 40 2.64 -16.22 -10.76
C ASP A 40 2.52 -16.26 -9.23
N THR A 41 1.63 -17.11 -8.73
CA THR A 41 1.45 -17.34 -7.29
C THR A 41 2.18 -18.57 -6.78
N ALA A 42 2.83 -19.34 -7.65
CA ALA A 42 3.52 -20.58 -7.29
C ALA A 42 4.96 -20.33 -6.80
N THR A 43 5.58 -19.24 -7.28
CA THR A 43 6.92 -18.83 -6.87
C THR A 43 6.84 -17.84 -5.71
N ALA A 44 7.59 -18.08 -4.63
CA ALA A 44 7.71 -17.10 -3.56
C ALA A 44 8.43 -15.86 -4.09
N VAL A 45 7.74 -14.72 -4.10
CA VAL A 45 8.29 -13.45 -4.56
C VAL A 45 8.92 -12.71 -3.37
N THR A 46 10.04 -12.02 -3.60
CA THR A 46 10.64 -11.17 -2.56
C THR A 46 9.67 -10.05 -2.20
N TYR A 47 9.40 -9.88 -0.91
CA TYR A 47 8.47 -8.85 -0.45
C TYR A 47 9.04 -7.45 -0.75
N PRO A 48 8.28 -6.58 -1.44
CA PRO A 48 8.83 -5.36 -2.04
C PRO A 48 8.99 -4.17 -1.09
N PHE A 49 8.43 -4.26 0.13
CA PHE A 49 8.44 -3.16 1.10
C PHE A 49 9.14 -3.53 2.41
N SER A 50 9.31 -2.54 3.29
CA SER A 50 9.75 -2.80 4.66
C SER A 50 8.76 -3.73 5.39
N THR A 51 9.25 -4.63 6.24
CA THR A 51 8.46 -5.62 6.99
C THR A 51 8.41 -5.33 8.50
N GLY A 52 7.48 -5.98 9.19
CA GLY A 52 7.37 -5.97 10.65
C GLY A 52 7.02 -4.60 11.25
N LYS A 53 7.39 -4.37 12.52
CA LYS A 53 6.98 -3.18 13.30
C LYS A 53 7.38 -1.83 12.66
N LYS A 54 8.36 -1.83 11.75
CA LYS A 54 8.84 -0.63 11.07
C LYS A 54 8.15 -0.39 9.73
N ALA A 55 7.44 -1.37 9.18
CA ALA A 55 6.79 -1.30 7.87
C ALA A 55 5.85 -0.10 7.73
N PHE A 56 5.14 0.24 8.81
CA PHE A 56 4.08 1.25 8.80
C PHE A 56 4.38 2.44 9.71
N LYS A 57 5.64 2.64 10.15
CA LYS A 57 6.00 3.68 11.15
C LYS A 57 5.62 5.10 10.73
N ASN A 58 5.53 5.37 9.43
CA ASN A 58 5.24 6.67 8.83
C ASN A 58 3.88 6.68 8.10
N ALA A 59 3.12 5.59 8.19
CA ALA A 59 1.91 5.35 7.41
C ALA A 59 0.66 5.85 8.13
N ALA A 60 -0.25 6.46 7.38
CA ALA A 60 -1.52 6.93 7.92
C ALA A 60 -2.49 5.75 8.10
N THR A 61 -3.29 5.80 9.18
CA THR A 61 -4.32 4.81 9.47
C THR A 61 -5.71 5.41 9.27
N PHE A 62 -6.52 4.70 8.51
CA PHE A 62 -7.91 5.02 8.21
C PHE A 62 -8.80 4.10 9.03
N THR A 63 -9.69 4.66 9.83
CA THR A 63 -10.55 3.89 10.72
C THR A 63 -12.00 4.09 10.32
N ALA A 64 -12.69 3.00 10.05
CA ALA A 64 -14.12 3.00 9.75
C ALA A 64 -14.95 3.31 11.00
N PRO A 65 -16.23 3.67 10.85
CA PRO A 65 -17.14 3.78 11.99
C PRO A 65 -17.13 2.52 12.86
N SER A 66 -17.18 2.68 14.18
CA SER A 66 -17.25 1.56 15.13
C SER A 66 -18.58 0.80 15.05
N GLU A 67 -19.62 1.46 14.54
CA GLU A 67 -20.97 0.93 14.46
C GLU A 67 -21.46 0.86 13.02
N LYS A 68 -22.46 0.01 12.81
CA LYS A 68 -23.14 -0.14 11.53
C LYS A 68 -23.77 1.19 11.11
N GLY A 69 -23.53 1.60 9.87
CA GLY A 69 -24.17 2.77 9.27
C GLY A 69 -25.69 2.62 9.12
N THR A 70 -26.39 3.72 8.86
CA THR A 70 -27.84 3.73 8.64
C THR A 70 -28.21 4.44 7.34
N GLY A 71 -29.21 3.91 6.62
CA GLY A 71 -29.68 4.47 5.35
C GLY A 71 -28.86 4.05 4.11
N SER A 72 -29.38 4.36 2.93
CA SER A 72 -28.80 3.96 1.64
C SER A 72 -27.51 4.72 1.25
N GLY A 73 -27.24 5.85 1.92
CA GLY A 73 -26.04 6.68 1.72
C GLY A 73 -24.87 6.31 2.65
N ALA A 74 -24.98 5.22 3.40
CA ALA A 74 -23.98 4.82 4.39
C ALA A 74 -22.74 4.20 3.71
N TRP A 75 -21.78 5.05 3.34
CA TRP A 75 -20.49 4.68 2.77
C TRP A 75 -19.36 5.22 3.64
N ALA A 76 -18.16 4.69 3.49
CA ALA A 76 -16.92 5.24 4.02
C ALA A 76 -15.93 5.38 2.86
N PHE A 77 -15.20 6.49 2.80
CA PHE A 77 -14.27 6.76 1.70
C PHE A 77 -12.93 7.27 2.23
N ALA A 78 -11.84 6.74 1.70
CA ALA A 78 -10.48 7.20 1.95
C ALA A 78 -9.70 7.27 0.65
N GLN A 79 -8.79 8.24 0.59
CA GLN A 79 -7.92 8.50 -0.54
C GLN A 79 -6.49 8.75 -0.04
N VAL A 80 -5.54 8.19 -0.79
CA VAL A 80 -4.11 8.44 -0.66
C VAL A 80 -3.62 9.03 -1.98
N SER A 81 -3.36 10.33 -2.00
CA SER A 81 -2.83 11.04 -3.17
C SER A 81 -1.36 10.65 -3.41
N PHE A 82 -0.94 10.59 -4.67
CA PHE A 82 0.44 10.30 -5.03
C PHE A 82 1.37 11.49 -4.73
N ASP A 83 2.67 11.25 -4.76
CA ASP A 83 3.66 12.30 -4.51
C ASP A 83 3.65 13.35 -5.62
N SER A 84 3.58 12.91 -6.88
CA SER A 84 3.27 13.76 -8.03
C SER A 84 1.77 14.10 -8.09
N ALA A 85 1.44 15.21 -8.77
CA ALA A 85 0.04 15.59 -9.00
C ALA A 85 -0.71 14.55 -9.85
N THR A 86 -0.01 13.99 -10.83
CA THR A 86 -0.44 12.85 -11.63
C THR A 86 0.73 11.90 -11.85
N ALA A 87 0.44 10.62 -12.04
CA ALA A 87 1.36 9.56 -12.39
C ALA A 87 0.94 8.94 -13.72
N ASP A 88 1.92 8.61 -14.55
CA ASP A 88 1.72 7.86 -15.79
C ASP A 88 1.82 6.36 -15.50
N MET A 89 0.69 5.68 -15.63
CA MET A 89 0.51 4.25 -15.42
C MET A 89 0.27 3.50 -16.74
N THR A 90 0.52 4.12 -17.90
CA THR A 90 0.20 3.53 -19.21
C THR A 90 0.86 2.16 -19.41
N ASN A 91 2.07 1.98 -18.87
CA ASN A 91 2.82 0.73 -18.95
C ASN A 91 2.73 -0.13 -17.67
N ALA A 92 1.94 0.29 -16.67
CA ALA A 92 1.81 -0.47 -15.42
C ALA A 92 0.93 -1.69 -15.65
N LYS A 93 1.45 -2.89 -15.35
CA LYS A 93 0.68 -4.14 -15.29
C LYS A 93 -0.01 -4.30 -13.94
N TYR A 94 0.70 -3.94 -12.86
CA TYR A 94 0.17 -4.00 -11.50
C TYR A 94 0.49 -2.71 -10.73
N VAL A 95 -0.36 -2.40 -9.76
CA VAL A 95 -0.05 -1.46 -8.68
C VAL A 95 -0.05 -2.22 -7.37
N GLY A 96 1.07 -2.17 -6.65
CA GLY A 96 1.24 -2.71 -5.32
C GLY A 96 0.94 -1.65 -4.26
N VAL A 97 0.03 -1.97 -3.34
CA VAL A 97 -0.34 -1.12 -2.20
C VAL A 97 0.04 -1.85 -0.93
N GLN A 98 1.01 -1.32 -0.20
CA GLN A 98 1.35 -1.85 1.13
C GLN A 98 0.23 -1.51 2.11
N MET A 99 -0.33 -2.52 2.76
CA MET A 99 -1.44 -2.33 3.69
C MET A 99 -1.38 -3.25 4.90
N SER A 100 -1.87 -2.73 6.02
CA SER A 100 -2.18 -3.49 7.23
C SER A 100 -3.64 -3.25 7.58
N LEU A 101 -4.38 -4.32 7.88
CA LEU A 101 -5.81 -4.26 8.17
C LEU A 101 -6.12 -4.86 9.54
N SER A 102 -7.01 -4.22 10.28
CA SER A 102 -7.72 -4.82 11.40
C SER A 102 -9.17 -5.08 11.02
N GLY A 103 -9.79 -6.12 11.57
CA GLY A 103 -11.13 -6.56 11.14
C GLY A 103 -11.12 -7.18 9.73
N ALA A 104 -12.28 -7.63 9.25
CA ALA A 104 -12.42 -8.37 7.99
C ALA A 104 -13.33 -7.61 6.99
N PRO A 105 -12.90 -6.44 6.49
CA PRO A 105 -13.75 -5.63 5.62
C PRO A 105 -13.85 -6.19 4.20
N GLY A 106 -14.99 -5.95 3.57
CA GLY A 106 -15.14 -5.92 2.11
C GLY A 106 -14.81 -4.52 1.59
N LEU A 107 -13.72 -4.38 0.83
CA LEU A 107 -13.29 -3.09 0.30
C LEU A 107 -13.39 -3.04 -1.23
N THR A 108 -14.00 -1.97 -1.74
CA THR A 108 -13.81 -1.54 -3.13
C THR A 108 -12.56 -0.66 -3.19
N VAL A 109 -11.65 -0.97 -4.09
CA VAL A 109 -10.41 -0.21 -4.27
C VAL A 109 -10.24 0.24 -5.72
N GLY A 110 -9.43 1.26 -5.93
CA GLY A 110 -9.18 1.78 -7.26
C GLY A 110 -8.32 3.03 -7.27
N PHE A 111 -8.42 3.76 -8.38
CA PHE A 111 -7.64 4.95 -8.64
C PHE A 111 -8.51 6.14 -9.04
N LEU A 112 -8.01 7.34 -8.75
CA LEU A 112 -8.65 8.59 -9.12
C LEU A 112 -7.98 9.25 -10.31
N GLN A 113 -8.79 9.83 -11.17
CA GLN A 113 -8.37 10.67 -12.30
C GLN A 113 -9.32 11.86 -12.43
N GLY A 114 -8.86 13.07 -12.14
CA GLY A 114 -9.67 14.29 -12.29
C GLY A 114 -11.01 14.24 -11.54
N GLY A 115 -11.05 13.59 -10.37
CA GLY A 115 -12.27 13.40 -9.56
C GLY A 115 -13.11 12.16 -9.93
N ASN A 116 -12.84 11.50 -11.06
CA ASN A 116 -13.50 10.24 -11.43
C ASN A 116 -12.85 9.03 -10.75
N ARG A 117 -13.64 7.96 -10.59
CA ARG A 117 -13.24 6.72 -9.90
C ARG A 117 -13.15 5.56 -10.88
N TRP A 118 -11.97 4.94 -10.91
CA TRP A 118 -11.66 3.72 -11.66
C TRP A 118 -11.40 2.60 -10.68
N SER A 119 -12.35 1.68 -10.53
CA SER A 119 -12.30 0.66 -9.50
C SER A 119 -12.18 -0.74 -10.07
N ILE A 120 -11.86 -1.68 -9.19
CA ILE A 120 -12.14 -3.09 -9.42
C ILE A 120 -13.59 -3.30 -9.91
N PRO A 121 -13.85 -4.32 -10.75
CA PRO A 121 -15.15 -4.50 -11.39
C PRO A 121 -16.22 -4.95 -10.38
N GLN A 122 -17.48 -4.58 -10.63
CA GLN A 122 -18.60 -4.96 -9.76
C GLN A 122 -18.88 -6.48 -9.71
N SER A 123 -18.55 -7.18 -10.80
CA SER A 123 -18.76 -8.62 -10.92
C SER A 123 -17.83 -9.18 -11.98
N GLY A 124 -17.41 -10.44 -11.83
CA GLY A 124 -16.65 -11.16 -12.83
C GLY A 124 -15.66 -12.13 -12.20
N GLU A 125 -14.89 -12.79 -13.06
CA GLU A 125 -13.81 -13.69 -12.68
C GLU A 125 -12.48 -12.95 -12.43
N SER A 126 -12.49 -11.61 -12.45
CA SER A 126 -11.31 -10.79 -12.18
C SER A 126 -10.79 -11.01 -10.76
N LYS A 127 -9.47 -11.03 -10.62
CA LYS A 127 -8.79 -11.29 -9.37
C LYS A 127 -7.82 -10.17 -9.05
N VAL A 128 -7.57 -10.02 -7.75
CA VAL A 128 -6.42 -9.27 -7.24
C VAL A 128 -5.56 -10.25 -6.44
N TYR A 129 -4.35 -9.84 -6.10
CA TYR A 129 -3.40 -10.71 -5.40
C TYR A 129 -2.96 -10.05 -4.11
N PHE A 130 -2.78 -10.84 -3.05
CA PHE A 130 -2.27 -10.36 -1.79
C PHE A 130 -1.01 -11.13 -1.43
N GLN A 131 0.10 -10.41 -1.29
CA GLN A 131 1.38 -10.96 -0.86
C GLN A 131 1.61 -10.65 0.62
N LYS A 132 1.77 -11.67 1.44
CA LYS A 132 2.17 -11.52 2.85
C LYS A 132 3.65 -11.14 2.95
N GLU A 133 4.06 -10.66 4.12
CA GLU A 133 5.47 -10.32 4.39
C GLU A 133 6.42 -11.52 4.29
N ASP A 134 5.91 -12.76 4.39
CA ASP A 134 6.67 -14.00 4.19
C ASP A 134 6.89 -14.36 2.70
N GLY A 135 6.38 -13.54 1.77
CA GLY A 135 6.49 -13.73 0.33
C GLY A 135 5.37 -14.57 -0.29
N THR A 136 4.48 -15.17 0.51
CA THR A 136 3.34 -15.96 0.02
C THR A 136 2.33 -15.08 -0.69
N ILE A 137 1.97 -15.44 -1.92
CA ILE A 137 0.94 -14.76 -2.72
C ILE A 137 -0.35 -15.59 -2.71
N THR A 138 -1.46 -14.94 -2.38
CA THR A 138 -2.81 -15.52 -2.46
C THR A 138 -3.67 -14.73 -3.42
N GLU A 139 -4.41 -15.42 -4.28
CA GLU A 139 -5.46 -14.80 -5.08
C GLU A 139 -6.65 -14.41 -4.19
N LEU A 140 -7.12 -13.18 -4.33
CA LEU A 140 -8.37 -12.72 -3.73
C LEU A 140 -9.41 -12.48 -4.82
N LYS A 141 -10.62 -13.01 -4.58
CA LYS A 141 -11.76 -12.86 -5.47
C LYS A 141 -12.45 -11.52 -5.24
N ILE A 142 -12.99 -10.96 -6.31
CA ILE A 142 -13.82 -9.76 -6.28
C ILE A 142 -15.28 -10.21 -6.34
N GLN A 143 -16.06 -9.86 -5.33
CA GLN A 143 -17.48 -10.20 -5.27
C GLN A 143 -18.30 -8.96 -4.93
N TYR A 144 -19.33 -8.68 -5.74
CA TYR A 144 -20.18 -7.50 -5.58
C TYR A 144 -19.40 -6.18 -5.53
N GLY A 145 -18.31 -6.08 -6.29
CA GLY A 145 -17.45 -4.90 -6.35
C GLY A 145 -16.52 -4.71 -5.16
N ALA A 146 -16.36 -5.72 -4.30
CA ALA A 146 -15.50 -5.67 -3.14
C ALA A 146 -14.57 -6.88 -3.04
N ILE A 147 -13.38 -6.65 -2.48
CA ILE A 147 -12.45 -7.70 -2.06
C ILE A 147 -12.76 -8.02 -0.61
N ALA A 148 -13.08 -9.28 -0.31
CA ALA A 148 -13.29 -9.74 1.05
C ALA A 148 -11.94 -10.04 1.70
N PHE A 149 -11.48 -9.17 2.61
CA PHE A 149 -10.25 -9.38 3.36
C PHE A 149 -10.50 -10.24 4.60
N THR A 150 -9.51 -11.05 4.98
CA THR A 150 -9.49 -11.71 6.29
C THR A 150 -8.93 -10.77 7.36
N ALA A 151 -9.27 -11.02 8.62
CA ALA A 151 -8.80 -10.18 9.71
C ALA A 151 -7.28 -10.21 9.91
N ASN A 152 -6.74 -9.08 10.37
CA ASN A 152 -5.34 -8.93 10.82
C ASN A 152 -4.32 -9.26 9.72
N LEU A 153 -4.59 -8.82 8.49
CA LEU A 153 -3.68 -8.99 7.35
C LEU A 153 -2.68 -7.84 7.28
N SER A 154 -1.40 -8.16 7.05
CA SER A 154 -0.36 -7.21 6.68
C SER A 154 0.39 -7.73 5.47
N GLY A 155 0.58 -6.88 4.48
CA GLY A 155 1.18 -7.29 3.21
C GLY A 155 1.01 -6.27 2.10
N THR A 156 1.08 -6.75 0.87
CA THR A 156 0.92 -5.96 -0.36
C THR A 156 -0.30 -6.46 -1.13
N LEU A 157 -1.23 -5.56 -1.42
CA LEU A 157 -2.29 -5.80 -2.40
C LEU A 157 -1.79 -5.41 -3.79
N PHE A 158 -1.74 -6.37 -4.71
CA PHE A 158 -1.49 -6.13 -6.13
C PHE A 158 -2.81 -6.06 -6.90
N ILE A 159 -3.03 -4.91 -7.53
CA ILE A 159 -4.20 -4.63 -8.36
C ILE A 159 -3.74 -4.63 -9.82
N PRO A 160 -4.21 -5.58 -10.66
CA PRO A 160 -4.00 -5.51 -12.09
C PRO A 160 -4.66 -4.27 -12.68
N THR A 161 -3.98 -3.56 -13.57
CA THR A 161 -4.52 -2.31 -14.16
C THR A 161 -5.58 -2.57 -15.23
N ASP A 162 -5.54 -3.75 -15.87
CA ASP A 162 -6.45 -4.18 -16.93
C ASP A 162 -7.86 -4.55 -16.44
N ILE A 163 -8.01 -4.84 -15.13
CA ILE A 163 -9.33 -5.11 -14.52
C ILE A 163 -10.08 -3.83 -14.13
N LEU A 164 -9.44 -2.65 -14.20
CA LEU A 164 -10.05 -1.40 -13.78
C LEU A 164 -11.19 -1.01 -14.71
N SER A 165 -12.30 -0.62 -14.11
CA SER A 165 -13.51 -0.20 -14.82
C SER A 165 -14.04 1.11 -14.26
N SER A 166 -14.72 1.90 -15.10
CA SER A 166 -15.31 3.16 -14.62
C SER A 166 -16.45 2.87 -13.68
N GLN A 167 -16.46 3.54 -12.52
CA GLN A 167 -17.61 3.51 -11.62
C GLN A 167 -18.77 4.38 -12.13
N PHE A 168 -18.48 5.41 -12.94
CA PHE A 168 -19.47 6.43 -13.37
C PHE A 168 -19.47 6.69 -14.90
N GLY A 169 -18.91 5.78 -15.69
CA GLY A 169 -18.74 5.92 -17.15
C GLY A 169 -17.47 6.69 -17.57
N GLY A 170 -17.14 6.66 -18.87
CA GLY A 170 -15.98 7.34 -19.46
C GLY A 170 -14.84 6.41 -19.89
N THR A 171 -13.71 7.01 -20.27
CA THR A 171 -12.46 6.31 -20.64
C THR A 171 -11.33 6.73 -19.72
N ILE A 172 -10.56 5.77 -19.22
CA ILE A 172 -9.42 6.03 -18.35
C ILE A 172 -8.26 6.58 -19.17
N ASP A 173 -7.63 7.63 -18.67
CA ASP A 173 -6.37 8.18 -19.16
C ASP A 173 -5.30 7.85 -18.13
N PHE A 174 -4.59 6.75 -18.38
CA PHE A 174 -3.54 6.26 -17.48
C PHE A 174 -2.39 7.24 -17.29
N THR A 175 -2.26 8.29 -18.12
CA THR A 175 -1.24 9.34 -17.92
C THR A 175 -1.57 10.32 -16.79
N LYS A 176 -2.80 10.27 -16.26
CA LYS A 176 -3.36 11.28 -15.35
C LYS A 176 -3.86 10.73 -14.01
N ILE A 177 -3.35 9.59 -13.55
CA ILE A 177 -3.79 9.00 -12.29
C ILE A 177 -3.22 9.77 -11.11
N SER A 178 -4.05 10.21 -10.17
CA SER A 178 -3.63 11.13 -9.10
C SER A 178 -3.60 10.51 -7.70
N ALA A 179 -4.36 9.42 -7.48
CA ALA A 179 -4.49 8.84 -6.15
C ALA A 179 -4.96 7.39 -6.19
N PHE A 180 -4.66 6.67 -5.12
CA PHE A 180 -5.32 5.43 -4.72
C PHE A 180 -6.52 5.76 -3.82
N PHE A 181 -7.62 5.02 -3.96
CA PHE A 181 -8.75 5.12 -3.04
C PHE A 181 -9.25 3.76 -2.57
N MET A 182 -9.92 3.78 -1.42
CA MET A 182 -10.67 2.66 -0.88
C MET A 182 -12.02 3.14 -0.34
N THR A 183 -13.05 2.33 -0.53
CA THR A 183 -14.39 2.62 -0.05
C THR A 183 -15.15 1.36 0.31
N ALA A 184 -16.06 1.48 1.26
CA ALA A 184 -16.92 0.38 1.70
C ALA A 184 -18.29 0.90 2.11
N ASN A 185 -19.32 0.07 1.92
CA ASN A 185 -20.65 0.37 2.44
C ASN A 185 -20.70 0.05 3.94
N THR A 186 -21.04 1.04 4.77
CA THR A 186 -20.98 0.92 6.24
C THR A 186 -22.17 0.18 6.84
N LEU A 187 -23.18 -0.20 6.03
CA LEU A 187 -24.23 -1.16 6.44
C LEU A 187 -23.67 -2.58 6.64
N TYR A 188 -22.58 -2.89 5.94
CA TYR A 188 -21.98 -4.23 5.92
C TYR A 188 -20.55 -4.24 6.45
N ASN A 189 -19.86 -3.09 6.40
CA ASN A 189 -18.45 -2.97 6.75
C ASN A 189 -18.25 -1.85 7.77
N TYR A 190 -18.01 -2.22 9.03
CA TYR A 190 -17.76 -1.32 10.14
C TYR A 190 -16.75 -1.98 11.09
N ASN A 191 -16.24 -1.23 12.06
CA ASN A 191 -15.28 -1.72 13.05
C ASN A 191 -14.03 -2.36 12.43
N TYR A 192 -13.41 -1.65 11.49
CA TYR A 192 -12.17 -2.04 10.85
C TYR A 192 -11.24 -0.82 10.71
N SER A 193 -9.94 -1.09 10.55
CA SER A 193 -8.99 -0.06 10.16
C SER A 193 -8.07 -0.57 9.06
N VAL A 194 -7.57 0.36 8.24
CA VAL A 194 -6.59 0.09 7.20
C VAL A 194 -5.47 1.11 7.34
N THR A 195 -4.25 0.65 7.54
CA THR A 195 -3.05 1.48 7.46
C THR A 195 -2.44 1.30 6.09
N VAL A 196 -2.24 2.39 5.34
CA VAL A 196 -1.69 2.35 3.98
C VAL A 196 -0.26 2.88 4.00
N GLY A 197 0.68 2.02 3.64
CA GLY A 197 2.10 2.30 3.57
C GLY A 197 2.51 2.87 2.20
N GLU A 198 3.63 2.37 1.68
CA GLU A 198 4.13 2.76 0.36
C GLU A 198 3.25 2.18 -0.77
N ILE A 199 3.22 2.88 -1.90
CA ILE A 199 2.49 2.47 -3.10
C ILE A 199 3.45 2.57 -4.28
N GLY A 200 3.45 1.57 -5.15
CA GLY A 200 4.26 1.57 -6.37
C GLY A 200 3.63 0.78 -7.50
N MET A 201 4.13 1.02 -8.71
CA MET A 201 3.69 0.33 -9.92
C MET A 201 4.78 -0.55 -10.51
N TYR A 202 4.35 -1.58 -11.22
CA TYR A 202 5.19 -2.57 -11.88
C TYR A 202 4.81 -2.66 -13.35
N ALA A 203 5.79 -2.57 -14.25
CA ALA A 203 5.55 -2.74 -15.68
C ALA A 203 5.39 -4.22 -16.09
N GLY A 204 5.79 -5.15 -15.21
CA GLY A 204 5.66 -6.59 -15.40
C GLY A 204 5.42 -7.28 -14.07
N GLU A 205 5.89 -8.53 -13.93
CA GLU A 205 5.74 -9.26 -12.67
C GLU A 205 6.60 -8.64 -11.55
N PRO A 206 6.11 -8.57 -10.30
CA PRO A 206 6.83 -7.94 -9.19
C PRO A 206 8.18 -8.57 -8.82
N ASP A 207 8.43 -9.82 -9.22
CA ASP A 207 9.67 -10.56 -8.98
C ASP A 207 10.80 -10.22 -9.96
N THR A 208 10.43 -9.74 -11.15
CA THR A 208 11.35 -9.53 -12.29
C THR A 208 11.43 -8.06 -12.69
N THR A 209 10.51 -7.22 -12.21
CA THR A 209 10.48 -5.79 -12.56
C THR A 209 10.64 -4.91 -11.34
N ALA A 210 11.45 -3.86 -11.50
CA ALA A 210 11.65 -2.87 -10.44
C ALA A 210 10.36 -2.05 -10.23
N MET A 211 10.01 -1.85 -8.95
CA MET A 211 8.90 -1.00 -8.57
C MET A 211 9.23 0.47 -8.83
N THR A 212 8.31 1.19 -9.47
CA THR A 212 8.33 2.66 -9.51
C THR A 212 7.44 3.21 -8.41
N LYS A 213 8.00 3.96 -7.46
CA LYS A 213 7.24 4.52 -6.33
C LYS A 213 6.26 5.61 -6.77
N LEU A 214 5.05 5.54 -6.21
CA LEU A 214 3.97 6.51 -6.36
C LEU A 214 3.69 7.24 -5.04
N VAL A 215 3.92 6.54 -3.94
CA VAL A 215 3.88 7.06 -2.56
C VAL A 215 5.13 6.56 -1.85
N ASP A 216 6.00 7.49 -1.46
CA ASP A 216 7.22 7.23 -0.71
C ASP A 216 7.07 7.68 0.76
N LEU A 217 7.37 6.75 1.68
CA LEU A 217 7.36 7.00 3.12
C LEU A 217 8.75 6.81 3.75
N SER A 218 9.77 6.57 2.93
CA SER A 218 11.14 6.31 3.40
C SER A 218 11.74 7.51 4.16
N GLY A 219 11.40 8.73 3.74
CA GLY A 219 11.89 9.98 4.33
C GLY A 219 11.13 10.46 5.57
N GLY A 220 9.99 9.86 5.92
CA GLY A 220 9.15 10.33 7.02
C GLY A 220 7.66 10.25 6.72
N GLU A 221 6.86 10.75 7.66
CA GLU A 221 5.43 10.96 7.46
C GLU A 221 5.17 12.01 6.37
N ARG A 222 4.15 11.79 5.54
CA ARG A 222 3.71 12.74 4.51
C ARG A 222 2.74 13.75 5.10
N ALA A 223 2.67 14.94 4.48
CA ALA A 223 1.71 15.96 4.88
C ALA A 223 0.27 15.44 4.87
N LYS A 224 -0.51 15.78 5.91
CA LYS A 224 -1.91 15.36 6.07
C LYS A 224 -2.79 15.70 4.85
N SER A 225 -2.46 16.75 4.10
CA SER A 225 -3.14 17.16 2.86
C SER A 225 -3.03 16.17 1.70
N LYS A 226 -2.11 15.20 1.77
CA LYS A 226 -2.02 14.09 0.80
C LYS A 226 -3.11 13.04 1.01
N TYR A 227 -3.82 13.10 2.13
CA TYR A 227 -4.87 12.16 2.50
C TYR A 227 -6.22 12.86 2.53
N TYR A 228 -7.26 12.13 2.16
CA TYR A 228 -8.63 12.61 2.26
C TYR A 228 -9.51 11.49 2.78
N VAL A 229 -10.45 11.85 3.68
CA VAL A 229 -11.46 10.94 4.21
C VAL A 229 -12.82 11.60 4.14
N ALA A 230 -13.86 10.80 3.89
CA ALA A 230 -15.24 11.22 3.89
C ALA A 230 -16.15 10.12 4.44
N ASP A 231 -17.42 10.49 4.64
CA ASP A 231 -18.52 9.59 4.97
C ASP A 231 -18.20 8.70 6.20
N GLY A 232 -17.82 9.32 7.31
CA GLY A 232 -17.63 8.62 8.59
C GLY A 232 -16.30 7.85 8.74
N MET A 233 -15.41 7.87 7.75
CA MET A 233 -14.03 7.42 7.94
C MET A 233 -13.22 8.47 8.71
N SER A 234 -12.39 8.06 9.66
CA SER A 234 -11.42 8.92 10.35
C SER A 234 -9.99 8.64 9.89
N LEU A 235 -9.12 9.63 10.06
CA LEU A 235 -7.71 9.59 9.68
C LEU A 235 -6.84 9.88 10.90
N THR A 236 -5.94 8.96 11.22
CA THR A 236 -4.90 9.12 12.25
C THR A 236 -3.54 9.09 11.58
N MET A 237 -2.78 10.17 11.74
CA MET A 237 -1.37 10.20 11.35
C MET A 237 -0.49 9.61 12.46
N PRO A 238 0.69 9.05 12.16
CA PRO A 238 1.66 8.65 13.19
C PRO A 238 1.97 9.76 14.19
N SER A 239 2.09 11.01 13.74
CA SER A 239 2.32 12.18 14.59
C SER A 239 1.13 12.55 15.49
N ASP A 240 -0.08 12.07 15.18
CA ASP A 240 -1.29 12.30 16.00
C ASP A 240 -1.28 11.40 17.25
N VAL A 241 -0.49 10.31 17.25
CA VAL A 241 -0.37 9.41 18.39
C VAL A 241 0.60 10.04 19.41
N PRO A 242 0.15 10.30 20.66
CA PRO A 242 1.02 10.86 21.67
C PRO A 242 2.24 9.96 21.87
N VAL A 243 3.44 10.53 21.72
CA VAL A 243 4.64 9.84 22.18
C VAL A 243 4.49 9.71 23.69
N ALA A 244 4.46 8.47 24.19
CA ALA A 244 4.46 8.25 25.63
C ALA A 244 5.61 9.06 26.22
N ALA A 245 5.29 9.91 27.21
CA ALA A 245 6.32 10.67 27.91
C ALA A 245 7.40 9.67 28.35
N PRO A 246 8.68 9.96 28.14
CA PRO A 246 9.72 9.06 28.60
C PRO A 246 9.52 8.82 30.11
N GLU A 247 9.66 7.58 30.56
CA GLU A 247 9.42 7.15 31.95
C GLU A 247 10.46 7.71 32.95
N PHE A 248 10.86 8.97 32.81
CA PHE A 248 11.62 9.66 33.83
C PHE A 248 10.64 10.19 34.88
N ALA A 249 10.29 9.33 35.84
CA ALA A 249 9.55 9.73 37.04
C ALA A 249 10.29 10.78 37.90
N SER A 250 11.58 10.99 37.63
CA SER A 250 12.39 12.05 38.23
C SER A 250 13.60 12.35 37.35
N TYR A 251 14.10 13.58 37.43
CA TYR A 251 15.37 13.97 36.80
C TYR A 251 16.50 13.12 37.43
N PRO A 252 17.22 12.29 36.64
CA PRO A 252 18.09 11.24 37.16
C PRO A 252 19.43 11.76 37.70
N LEU A 253 19.74 13.04 37.50
CA LEU A 253 20.96 13.67 38.00
C LEU A 253 20.66 14.45 39.28
N ARG A 254 21.66 14.58 40.16
CA ARG A 254 21.56 15.44 41.34
C ARG A 254 21.19 16.86 40.92
N THR A 255 20.28 17.49 41.66
CA THR A 255 19.79 18.85 41.40
C THR A 255 20.25 19.82 42.50
N GLY A 256 20.24 21.12 42.21
CA GLY A 256 20.64 22.16 43.16
C GLY A 256 22.13 22.11 43.48
N ASP A 257 22.51 22.65 44.63
CA ASP A 257 23.92 22.77 45.06
C ASP A 257 24.62 21.40 45.17
N ASP A 258 23.85 20.33 45.38
CA ASP A 258 24.33 18.95 45.47
C ASP A 258 24.80 18.37 44.13
N ALA A 259 24.41 18.99 43.01
CA ALA A 259 24.87 18.63 41.67
C ALA A 259 26.37 18.89 41.48
N TYR A 260 26.93 19.85 42.22
CA TYR A 260 28.28 20.34 42.03
C TYR A 260 29.24 19.98 43.16
N LYS A 261 28.77 19.31 44.22
CA LYS A 261 29.57 18.97 45.43
C LYS A 261 30.89 18.24 45.16
N ASN A 262 30.97 17.48 44.06
CA ASN A 262 32.14 16.67 43.71
C ASN A 262 32.74 17.01 42.33
N VAL A 263 32.39 18.16 41.74
CA VAL A 263 32.87 18.54 40.41
C VAL A 263 34.26 19.16 40.53
N ALA A 264 35.20 18.71 39.68
CA ALA A 264 36.52 19.34 39.58
C ALA A 264 36.38 20.77 39.04
N VAL A 265 36.80 21.76 39.83
CA VAL A 265 36.87 23.16 39.40
C VAL A 265 38.17 23.35 38.62
N TRP A 266 38.06 23.53 37.31
CA TRP A 266 39.20 23.87 36.46
C TRP A 266 39.44 25.39 36.54
N GLY A 267 40.45 25.79 37.33
CA GLY A 267 40.93 27.17 37.36
C GLY A 267 41.68 27.52 36.07
N GLY A 268 41.28 28.61 35.41
CA GLY A 268 41.93 29.08 34.20
C GLY A 268 43.40 29.45 34.43
N PHE A 269 44.28 28.95 33.55
CA PHE A 269 45.68 29.32 33.49
C PHE A 269 45.79 30.82 33.13
N LEU A 270 46.37 31.65 34.00
CA LEU A 270 46.74 33.02 33.66
C LEU A 270 47.95 32.98 32.72
N VAL A 271 47.72 32.93 31.41
CA VAL A 271 48.72 33.43 30.46
C VAL A 271 48.71 34.95 30.60
N ARG A 272 49.87 35.52 30.95
CA ARG A 272 50.07 36.97 31.10
C ARG A 272 49.45 37.72 29.91
N GLY A 273 48.46 38.58 30.19
CA GLY A 273 48.28 39.82 29.44
C GLY A 273 47.13 39.95 28.44
N ILE A 274 46.12 39.06 28.38
CA ILE A 274 44.93 39.31 27.54
C ILE A 274 43.65 38.90 28.28
N PRO A 275 42.70 39.83 28.57
CA PRO A 275 41.42 39.47 29.15
C PRO A 275 40.51 38.86 28.07
N CYS A 276 40.47 37.53 27.98
CA CYS A 276 39.42 36.82 27.26
C CYS A 276 38.11 36.89 28.06
N GLY A 277 37.03 37.23 27.37
CA GLY A 277 35.73 37.59 27.92
C GLY A 277 35.12 36.57 28.90
N ALA A 278 34.57 37.11 29.98
CA ALA A 278 33.76 36.39 30.94
C ALA A 278 32.50 35.81 30.25
N ILE A 279 32.40 34.48 30.19
CA ILE A 279 31.11 33.80 30.10
C ILE A 279 30.49 33.90 31.50
N LEU A 280 29.63 34.90 31.67
CA LEU A 280 28.91 35.17 32.90
C LEU A 280 27.62 34.32 32.92
N LEU A 281 27.74 33.06 33.34
CA LEU A 281 26.57 32.25 33.75
C LEU A 281 26.12 32.71 35.13
N ARG A 282 25.29 33.76 35.21
CA ARG A 282 24.54 34.06 36.43
C ARG A 282 23.22 33.27 36.43
N GLY A 283 23.25 32.13 37.13
CA GLY A 283 22.05 31.58 37.74
C GLY A 283 21.61 32.51 38.87
N SER A 284 20.35 32.94 38.84
CA SER A 284 19.71 33.69 39.92
C SER A 284 18.41 32.97 40.26
N SER A 285 18.48 32.08 41.24
CA SER A 285 17.34 31.65 42.03
C SER A 285 16.81 32.85 42.83
N ARG A 286 15.49 33.09 42.79
CA ARG A 286 14.80 33.76 43.89
C ARG A 286 13.50 33.04 44.18
N ALA A 287 13.45 32.46 45.37
CA ALA A 287 12.26 32.01 46.05
C ALA A 287 11.51 33.21 46.68
N SER A 288 10.17 33.07 46.72
CA SER A 288 9.21 33.59 47.72
C SER A 288 9.20 35.07 48.12
N VAL A 289 8.09 35.75 47.80
CA VAL A 289 7.12 36.29 48.79
C VAL A 289 5.74 35.84 48.34
#